data_AF-F0GDP3-F1
#
_entry.id   AF-F0GDP3-F1
#
_cell.length_a   1.000
_cell.length_b   1.000
_cell.length_c   1.000
_cell.angle_alpha   90.00
_cell.angle_beta   90.00
_cell.angle_gamma   90.00
#
_symmetry.space_group_name_H-M   'P 1'
#
loop_
_entity.id
_entity.type
_entity.pdbx_description
1 polymer ?
#
loop_
_entity_poly.entity_id
_entity_poly.type
_entity_poly.pdbx_seq_one_letter_code
_entity_poly.pdbx_strand_id
1 'polypeptide(L)'
;MILKSPRLWVAAAAFAAAPAFAQNIAVVNGTPIPKSRADAMVAQLVQQGQTDSPQLQQAVRQELVNREILMQEAIRRGIPNRADVKAQVAVAQQTVVLRAMIEDFLKKNQPTDAEVKARYDDLVKGVGGNREYHLHHILVDNEQQAKDLIAKIKAGAKFEDLAKQYSKDPGSGKNGGDLDWSDPKAYVPEFAAAAQKLQKGQMTDEP
;
A
#
# COMPACT_ATOMS: atom_id res chain seq x y z
N MET A 1 72.77 2.35 51.26
CA MET A 1 73.50 2.95 50.12
C MET A 1 73.51 1.93 49.00
N ILE A 2 73.34 2.39 47.75
CA ILE A 2 73.25 1.65 46.47
C ILE A 2 71.82 1.41 45.98
N LEU A 3 71.59 1.95 44.78
CA LEU A 3 70.37 2.22 44.03
C LEU A 3 70.33 1.30 42.79
N LYS A 4 69.18 1.30 42.07
CA LYS A 4 68.96 0.95 40.63
C LYS A 4 68.76 -0.56 40.32
N SER A 5 67.73 -1.05 39.60
CA SER A 5 66.63 -0.50 38.79
C SER A 5 65.56 -1.61 38.55
N PRO A 6 64.27 -1.31 38.31
CA PRO A 6 63.34 -2.30 37.77
C PRO A 6 63.47 -2.35 36.23
N ARG A 7 63.77 -3.53 35.68
CA ARG A 7 63.73 -3.76 34.22
C ARG A 7 62.27 -3.86 33.77
N LEU A 8 61.73 -2.75 33.25
CA LEU A 8 60.56 -2.75 32.40
C LEU A 8 60.89 -3.50 31.10
N TRP A 9 60.26 -4.65 30.90
CA TRP A 9 60.13 -5.23 29.56
C TRP A 9 58.99 -4.49 28.84
N VAL A 10 59.34 -3.42 28.12
CA VAL A 10 58.46 -2.85 27.09
C VAL A 10 58.57 -3.77 25.88
N ALA A 11 57.64 -4.71 25.75
CA ALA A 11 57.41 -5.38 24.48
C ALA A 11 56.76 -4.34 23.55
N ALA A 12 57.58 -3.70 22.72
CA ALA A 12 57.12 -2.90 21.60
C ALA A 12 56.52 -3.82 20.54
N ALA A 13 55.25 -4.22 20.74
CA ALA A 13 54.42 -4.71 19.65
C ALA A 13 54.05 -3.49 18.80
N ALA A 14 54.89 -3.18 17.81
CA ALA A 14 54.47 -2.39 16.68
C ALA A 14 53.38 -3.17 15.95
N PHE A 15 52.13 -3.05 16.40
CA PHE A 15 50.99 -3.25 15.52
C PHE A 15 51.10 -2.15 14.47
N ALA A 16 51.76 -2.47 13.37
CA ALA A 16 51.40 -1.88 12.10
C ALA A 16 49.92 -2.22 11.91
N ALA A 17 49.05 -1.30 12.33
CA ALA A 17 47.69 -1.27 11.85
C ALA A 17 47.80 -1.00 10.34
N ALA A 18 47.99 -2.06 9.56
CA ALA A 18 47.73 -2.01 8.14
C ALA A 18 46.29 -1.49 8.03
N PRO A 19 46.06 -0.33 7.38
CA PRO A 19 44.71 0.20 7.27
C PRO A 19 43.88 -0.84 6.52
N ALA A 20 42.91 -1.42 7.21
CA ALA A 20 41.95 -2.31 6.62
C ALA A 20 41.18 -1.54 5.53
N PHE A 21 41.52 -1.85 4.28
CA PHE A 21 40.72 -1.71 3.05
C PHE A 21 39.87 -0.44 2.90
N ALA A 22 40.45 0.60 2.31
CA ALA A 22 39.71 1.41 1.34
C ALA A 22 40.30 1.13 -0.05
N GLN A 23 39.86 0.04 -0.69
CA GLN A 23 40.12 -0.12 -2.13
C GLN A 23 39.37 1.00 -2.85
N ASN A 24 40.11 1.93 -3.45
CA ASN A 24 39.54 3.03 -4.20
C ASN A 24 39.51 2.65 -5.68
N ILE A 25 38.40 2.95 -6.36
CA ILE A 25 38.28 2.70 -7.81
C ILE A 25 38.91 3.80 -8.65
N ALA A 26 39.14 4.97 -8.06
CA ALA A 26 39.80 6.14 -8.64
C ALA A 26 40.14 7.15 -7.54
N VAL A 27 40.98 8.13 -7.88
CA VAL A 27 41.26 9.33 -7.06
C VAL A 27 41.13 10.55 -7.98
N VAL A 28 40.35 11.55 -7.56
CA VAL A 28 40.10 12.78 -8.34
C VAL A 28 40.58 13.97 -7.53
N ASN A 29 41.66 14.62 -7.97
CA ASN A 29 42.29 15.77 -7.28
C ASN A 29 42.56 15.51 -5.78
N GLY A 30 43.03 14.30 -5.44
CA GLY A 30 43.31 13.90 -4.06
C GLY A 30 42.10 13.33 -3.30
N THR A 31 40.88 13.45 -3.82
CA THR A 31 39.69 12.84 -3.22
C THR A 31 39.52 11.39 -3.70
N PRO A 32 39.61 10.38 -2.81
CA PRO A 32 39.41 8.99 -3.19
C PRO A 32 37.93 8.69 -3.46
N ILE A 33 37.66 7.86 -4.47
CA ILE A 33 36.33 7.29 -4.74
C ILE A 33 36.31 5.84 -4.22
N PRO A 34 35.62 5.55 -3.12
CA PRO A 34 35.63 4.22 -2.51
C PRO A 34 34.96 3.18 -3.40
N LYS A 35 35.50 1.96 -3.43
CA LYS A 35 34.88 0.81 -4.10
C LYS A 35 33.47 0.53 -3.58
N SER A 36 33.22 0.68 -2.28
CA SER A 36 31.87 0.49 -1.70
C SER A 36 30.81 1.40 -2.34
N ARG A 37 31.17 2.61 -2.77
CA ARG A 37 30.27 3.52 -3.47
C ARG A 37 29.93 3.02 -4.87
N ALA A 38 30.93 2.48 -5.57
CA ALA A 38 30.74 1.86 -6.87
C ALA A 38 29.87 0.60 -6.77
N ASP A 39 30.17 -0.27 -5.81
CA ASP A 39 29.44 -1.51 -5.59
C ASP A 39 27.96 -1.23 -5.24
N ALA A 40 27.69 -0.21 -4.41
CA ALA A 40 26.32 0.22 -4.11
C ALA A 40 25.57 0.73 -5.36
N MET A 41 26.23 1.51 -6.22
CA MET A 41 25.63 2.01 -7.46
C MET A 41 25.38 0.89 -8.48
N VAL A 42 26.29 -0.08 -8.61
CA VAL A 42 26.08 -1.29 -9.42
C VAL A 42 24.90 -2.08 -8.88
N ALA A 43 24.86 -2.36 -7.58
CA ALA A 43 23.76 -3.10 -6.96
C ALA A 43 22.39 -2.45 -7.20
N GLN A 44 22.32 -1.11 -7.12
CA GLN A 44 21.09 -0.37 -7.41
C GLN A 44 20.67 -0.52 -8.88
N LEU A 45 21.60 -0.44 -9.83
CA LEU A 45 21.29 -0.60 -11.27
C LEU A 45 20.89 -2.04 -11.60
N VAL A 46 21.50 -3.03 -10.95
CA VAL A 46 21.11 -4.44 -11.08
C VAL A 46 19.71 -4.70 -10.55
N GLN A 47 19.34 -4.10 -9.41
CA GLN A 47 17.96 -4.15 -8.90
C GLN A 47 16.94 -3.50 -9.86
N GLN A 48 17.39 -2.59 -10.73
CA GLN A 48 16.58 -1.98 -11.79
C GLN A 48 16.58 -2.79 -13.10
N GLY A 49 17.15 -4.00 -13.11
CA GLY A 49 17.15 -4.92 -14.25
C GLY A 49 18.39 -4.86 -15.13
N GLN A 50 19.43 -4.10 -14.77
CA GLN A 50 20.71 -4.13 -15.48
C GLN A 50 21.50 -5.40 -15.13
N THR A 51 22.37 -5.83 -16.05
CA THR A 51 23.28 -6.97 -15.82
C THR A 51 24.61 -6.48 -15.24
N ASP A 52 25.07 -7.10 -14.16
CA ASP A 52 26.44 -6.89 -13.67
C ASP A 52 27.45 -7.43 -14.68
N SER A 53 28.10 -6.49 -15.37
CA SER A 53 29.04 -6.75 -16.45
C SER A 53 30.27 -5.86 -16.29
N PRO A 54 31.43 -6.27 -16.83
CA PRO A 54 32.62 -5.41 -16.83
C PRO A 54 32.37 -4.02 -17.43
N GLN A 55 31.49 -3.95 -18.44
CA GLN A 55 31.08 -2.70 -19.08
C GLN A 55 30.27 -1.81 -18.11
N LEU A 56 29.30 -2.38 -17.38
CA LEU A 56 28.55 -1.64 -16.36
C LEU A 56 29.47 -1.13 -15.26
N GLN A 57 30.39 -1.96 -14.77
CA GLN A 57 31.34 -1.57 -13.72
C GLN A 57 32.25 -0.43 -14.18
N GLN A 58 32.71 -0.45 -15.44
CA GLN A 58 33.50 0.63 -16.02
C GLN A 58 32.67 1.92 -16.19
N ALA A 59 31.42 1.81 -16.63
CA ALA A 59 30.51 2.95 -16.76
C ALA A 59 30.23 3.60 -15.40
N VAL A 60 29.96 2.81 -14.36
CA VAL A 60 29.79 3.29 -12.98
C VAL A 60 31.05 3.99 -12.46
N ARG A 61 32.24 3.42 -12.72
CA ARG A 61 33.50 4.08 -12.36
C ARG A 61 33.61 5.46 -13.01
N GLN A 62 33.36 5.56 -14.32
CA GLN A 62 33.46 6.82 -15.05
C GLN A 62 32.43 7.84 -14.55
N GLU A 63 31.20 7.41 -14.31
CA GLU A 63 30.15 8.26 -13.78
C GLU A 63 30.50 8.81 -12.39
N LEU A 64 31.05 7.98 -11.51
CA LEU A 64 31.48 8.44 -10.19
C LEU A 64 32.65 9.43 -10.25
N VAL A 65 33.59 9.24 -11.18
CA VAL A 65 34.66 10.23 -11.45
C VAL A 65 34.07 11.54 -11.94
N ASN A 66 33.16 11.50 -12.91
CA ASN A 66 32.51 12.70 -13.44
C ASN A 66 31.72 13.45 -12.36
N ARG A 67 30.97 12.73 -11.52
CA ARG A 67 30.24 13.31 -10.38
C ARG A 67 31.16 13.96 -9.37
N GLU A 68 32.30 13.35 -9.07
CA GLU A 68 33.27 13.92 -8.13
C GLU A 68 33.84 15.24 -8.66
N ILE A 69 34.17 15.32 -9.95
CA ILE A 69 34.61 16.58 -10.59
C ILE A 69 33.54 17.66 -10.45
N LEU A 70 32.28 17.33 -10.76
CA LEU A 70 31.16 18.26 -10.61
C LEU A 70 30.91 18.68 -9.16
N MET A 71 31.08 17.75 -8.21
CA MET A 71 30.93 18.03 -6.78
C MET A 71 32.01 18.99 -6.28
N GLN A 72 33.27 18.81 -6.70
CA GLN A 72 34.36 19.73 -6.36
C GLN A 72 34.10 21.13 -6.90
N GLU A 73 33.59 21.25 -8.13
CA GLU A 73 33.20 22.54 -8.69
C GLU A 73 32.02 23.17 -7.94
N ALA A 74 31.02 22.37 -7.54
CA ALA A 74 29.90 22.84 -6.73
C ALA A 74 30.34 23.35 -5.35
N ILE A 75 31.28 22.64 -4.70
CA ILE A 75 31.90 23.06 -3.43
C ILE A 75 32.67 24.37 -3.62
N ARG A 76 33.49 24.48 -4.67
CA ARG A 76 34.25 25.70 -4.99
C ARG A 76 33.33 26.92 -5.17
N ARG A 77 32.15 26.72 -5.76
CA ARG A 77 31.12 27.76 -5.94
C ARG A 77 30.27 28.01 -4.68
N GLY A 78 30.50 27.29 -3.59
CA GLY A 78 29.73 27.43 -2.36
C GLY A 78 28.27 26.96 -2.47
N ILE A 79 27.91 26.16 -3.48
CA ILE A 79 26.54 25.68 -3.69
C ILE A 79 26.01 24.92 -2.46
N PRO A 80 26.77 23.99 -1.84
CA PRO A 80 26.31 23.28 -0.63
C PRO A 80 26.06 24.18 0.58
N ASN A 81 26.58 25.42 0.58
CA ASN A 81 26.41 26.35 1.69
C ASN A 81 25.09 27.15 1.60
N ARG A 82 24.41 27.13 0.46
CA ARG A 82 23.13 27.81 0.29
C ARG A 82 22.04 27.21 1.19
N ALA A 83 21.19 28.07 1.75
CA ALA A 83 20.16 27.66 2.70
C ALA A 83 19.15 26.67 2.09
N ASP A 84 18.74 26.91 0.85
CA ASP A 84 17.82 26.04 0.12
C ASP A 84 18.41 24.65 -0.15
N VAL A 85 19.69 24.58 -0.54
CA VAL A 85 20.40 23.32 -0.75
C VAL A 85 20.56 22.54 0.55
N LYS A 86 20.94 23.19 1.65
CA LYS A 86 21.04 22.54 2.97
C LYS A 86 19.70 21.94 3.42
N ALA A 87 18.61 22.69 3.25
CA ALA A 87 17.27 22.21 3.59
C ALA A 87 16.88 20.97 2.77
N GLN A 88 17.12 21.01 1.46
CA GLN A 88 16.84 19.86 0.58
C GLN A 88 17.67 18.63 0.93
N VAL A 89 18.96 18.79 1.22
CA VAL A 89 19.83 17.68 1.64
C VAL A 89 19.36 17.08 2.96
N ALA A 90 18.97 17.92 3.94
CA ALA A 90 18.46 17.44 5.22
C ALA A 90 17.17 16.61 5.06
N VAL A 91 16.23 17.09 4.24
CA VAL A 91 15.00 16.34 3.92
C VAL A 91 15.33 15.04 3.20
N ALA A 92 16.18 15.08 2.18
CA ALA A 92 16.58 13.89 1.43
C ALA A 92 17.24 12.83 2.34
N GLN A 93 18.11 13.28 3.26
CA GLN A 93 18.73 12.39 4.25
C GLN A 93 17.69 11.74 5.15
N GLN A 94 16.71 12.50 5.67
CA GLN A 94 15.62 11.95 6.46
C GLN A 94 14.80 10.91 5.68
N THR A 95 14.44 11.22 4.43
CA THR A 95 13.68 10.31 3.57
C THR A 95 14.42 8.98 3.35
N VAL A 96 15.72 9.02 3.05
CA VAL A 96 16.54 7.82 2.87
C VAL A 96 16.58 6.97 4.13
N VAL A 97 16.78 7.59 5.30
CA VAL A 97 16.84 6.88 6.59
C VAL A 97 15.50 6.26 6.96
N LEU A 98 14.39 6.99 6.82
CA LEU A 98 13.05 6.49 7.14
C LEU A 98 12.65 5.33 6.22
N ARG A 99 12.97 5.42 4.93
CA ARG A 99 12.74 4.33 3.99
C ARG A 99 13.50 3.07 4.40
N ALA A 100 14.78 3.19 4.73
CA ALA A 100 15.59 2.06 5.17
C ALA A 100 15.04 1.43 6.46
N MET A 101 14.55 2.24 7.41
CA MET A 101 13.91 1.75 8.63
C MET A 101 12.62 0.96 8.34
N ILE A 102 11.76 1.45 7.44
CA ILE A 102 10.53 0.77 7.04
C ILE A 102 10.87 -0.55 6.33
N GLU A 103 11.82 -0.54 5.40
CA GLU A 103 12.25 -1.75 4.70
C GLU A 103 12.80 -2.81 5.67
N ASP A 104 13.58 -2.40 6.67
CA ASP A 104 14.09 -3.28 7.73
C ASP A 104 12.95 -3.83 8.60
N PHE A 105 12.01 -2.99 8.99
CA PHE A 105 10.82 -3.41 9.74
C PHE A 105 10.00 -4.43 8.95
N LEU A 106 9.70 -4.18 7.67
CA LEU A 106 8.92 -5.09 6.84
C LEU A 106 9.61 -6.44 6.62
N LYS A 107 10.94 -6.44 6.46
CA LYS A 107 11.71 -7.69 6.35
C LYS A 107 11.69 -8.51 7.63
N LYS A 108 11.71 -7.86 8.80
CA LYS A 108 11.70 -8.51 10.11
C LYS A 108 10.31 -8.90 10.59
N ASN A 109 9.27 -8.25 10.10
CA ASN A 109 7.88 -8.42 10.53
C ASN A 109 6.99 -8.86 9.36
N GLN A 110 7.38 -9.96 8.71
CA GLN A 110 6.53 -10.57 7.69
C GLN A 110 5.36 -11.30 8.37
N PRO A 111 4.11 -11.06 7.92
CA PRO A 111 2.97 -11.77 8.48
C PRO A 111 3.08 -13.26 8.18
N THR A 112 2.67 -14.07 9.15
CA THR A 112 2.55 -15.52 8.99
C THR A 112 1.35 -15.86 8.13
N ASP A 113 1.39 -17.03 7.47
CA ASP A 113 0.24 -17.55 6.73
C ASP A 113 -1.02 -17.67 7.60
N ALA A 114 -0.84 -17.94 8.90
CA ALA A 114 -1.93 -17.99 9.87
C ALA A 114 -2.57 -16.61 10.11
N GLU A 115 -1.78 -15.54 10.23
CA GLU A 115 -2.28 -14.17 10.36
C GLU A 115 -2.97 -13.70 9.08
N VAL A 116 -2.38 -14.02 7.92
CA VAL A 116 -2.99 -13.75 6.61
C VAL A 116 -4.34 -14.48 6.49
N LYS A 117 -4.38 -15.76 6.86
CA LYS A 117 -5.61 -16.56 6.84
C LYS A 117 -6.66 -16.03 7.81
N ALA A 118 -6.29 -15.73 9.05
CA ALA A 118 -7.22 -15.19 10.04
C ALA A 118 -7.84 -13.87 9.54
N ARG A 119 -7.01 -12.98 8.99
CA ARG A 119 -7.49 -11.72 8.41
C ARG A 119 -8.42 -11.95 7.21
N TYR A 120 -8.08 -12.89 6.33
CA TYR A 120 -8.92 -13.27 5.20
C TYR A 120 -10.26 -13.84 5.67
N ASP A 121 -10.26 -14.79 6.60
CA ASP A 121 -11.47 -15.42 7.12
C ASP A 121 -12.39 -14.37 7.77
N ASP A 122 -11.84 -13.39 8.49
CA ASP A 122 -12.62 -12.29 9.06
C ASP A 122 -13.21 -11.34 8.00
N LEU A 123 -12.46 -11.05 6.93
CA LEU A 123 -12.98 -10.29 5.79
C LEU A 123 -14.11 -11.06 5.09
N VAL A 124 -13.93 -12.37 4.88
CA VAL A 124 -14.95 -13.22 4.26
C VAL A 124 -16.19 -13.34 5.14
N LYS A 125 -16.10 -13.35 6.49
CA LYS A 125 -17.31 -13.29 7.34
C LYS A 125 -18.12 -12.00 7.11
N GLY A 126 -17.45 -10.89 6.77
CA GLY A 126 -18.12 -9.62 6.47
C GLY A 126 -18.71 -9.52 5.07
N VAL A 127 -18.19 -10.29 4.10
CA VAL A 127 -18.54 -10.23 2.67
C VAL A 127 -19.35 -11.45 2.22
N GLY A 128 -18.91 -12.65 2.60
CA GLY A 128 -19.50 -13.94 2.31
C GLY A 128 -20.61 -14.30 3.30
N GLY A 129 -21.81 -13.81 3.01
CA GLY A 129 -22.99 -14.17 3.79
C GLY A 129 -24.23 -13.35 3.47
N ASN A 130 -24.09 -12.25 2.73
CA ASN A 130 -25.24 -11.45 2.36
C ASN A 130 -25.92 -12.14 1.18
N ARG A 131 -26.94 -12.94 1.52
CA ARG A 131 -27.90 -13.45 0.55
C ARG A 131 -28.47 -12.24 -0.16
N GLU A 132 -28.16 -12.11 -1.44
CA GLU A 132 -28.83 -11.14 -2.30
C GLU A 132 -30.25 -11.61 -2.57
N TYR A 133 -31.15 -10.66 -2.72
CA TYR A 133 -32.55 -10.90 -3.05
C TYR A 133 -32.86 -10.16 -4.35
N HIS A 134 -33.55 -10.85 -5.26
CA HIS A 134 -34.15 -10.24 -6.44
C HIS A 134 -35.61 -9.92 -6.09
N LEU A 135 -35.86 -8.67 -5.71
CA LEU A 135 -37.13 -8.22 -5.15
C LEU A 135 -37.92 -7.40 -6.17
N HIS A 136 -39.24 -7.52 -6.09
CA HIS A 136 -40.15 -6.57 -6.74
C HIS A 136 -40.92 -5.80 -5.66
N HIS A 137 -41.13 -4.50 -5.85
CA HIS A 137 -41.94 -3.69 -4.94
C HIS A 137 -42.87 -2.70 -5.66
N ILE A 138 -43.91 -2.28 -4.95
CA ILE A 138 -44.84 -1.25 -5.42
C ILE A 138 -44.91 -0.18 -4.34
N LEU A 139 -44.43 1.03 -4.64
CA LEU A 139 -44.51 2.17 -3.74
C LEU A 139 -45.80 2.94 -4.01
N VAL A 140 -46.59 3.23 -2.98
CA VAL A 140 -47.84 4.01 -3.09
C VAL A 140 -47.92 5.07 -2.00
N ASP A 141 -48.80 6.05 -2.17
CA ASP A 141 -48.89 7.22 -1.30
C ASP A 141 -49.54 6.92 0.07
N ASN A 142 -50.33 5.83 0.16
CA ASN A 142 -51.06 5.50 1.38
C ASN A 142 -51.38 4.00 1.51
N GLU A 143 -51.69 3.61 2.75
CA GLU A 143 -51.96 2.23 3.16
C GLU A 143 -53.20 1.63 2.46
N GLN A 144 -54.25 2.42 2.21
CA GLN A 144 -55.45 1.93 1.55
C GLN A 144 -55.14 1.45 0.13
N GLN A 145 -54.36 2.23 -0.63
CA GLN A 145 -53.91 1.82 -1.95
C GLN A 145 -53.08 0.54 -1.91
N ALA A 146 -52.18 0.40 -0.92
CA ALA A 146 -51.37 -0.80 -0.77
C ALA A 146 -52.26 -2.03 -0.50
N LYS A 147 -53.23 -1.91 0.41
CA LYS A 147 -54.22 -2.98 0.70
C LYS A 147 -55.06 -3.36 -0.51
N ASP A 148 -55.51 -2.38 -1.29
CA ASP A 148 -56.29 -2.63 -2.51
C ASP A 148 -55.47 -3.38 -3.56
N LEU A 149 -54.19 -3.02 -3.72
CA LEU A 149 -53.28 -3.71 -4.65
C LEU A 149 -52.96 -5.13 -4.18
N ILE A 150 -52.70 -5.33 -2.88
CA ILE A 150 -52.53 -6.65 -2.28
C ILE A 150 -53.75 -7.54 -2.58
N ALA A 151 -54.96 -7.02 -2.40
CA ALA A 151 -56.20 -7.76 -2.67
C ALA A 151 -56.33 -8.13 -4.16
N LYS A 152 -55.99 -7.21 -5.08
CA LYS A 152 -55.98 -7.48 -6.53
C LYS A 152 -54.97 -8.56 -6.91
N ILE A 153 -53.77 -8.53 -6.35
CA ILE A 153 -52.72 -9.53 -6.61
C ILE A 153 -53.19 -10.90 -6.10
N LYS A 154 -53.76 -10.96 -4.89
CA LYS A 154 -54.36 -12.20 -4.33
C LYS A 154 -55.53 -12.73 -5.17
N ALA A 155 -56.26 -11.85 -5.87
CA ALA A 155 -57.32 -12.21 -6.80
C ALA A 155 -56.82 -12.62 -8.20
N GLY A 156 -55.50 -12.63 -8.44
CA GLY A 156 -54.87 -13.10 -9.68
C GLY A 156 -54.39 -12.00 -10.64
N ALA A 157 -54.43 -10.73 -10.23
CA ALA A 157 -53.78 -9.67 -11.01
C ALA A 157 -52.25 -9.85 -11.00
N LYS A 158 -51.58 -9.55 -12.13
CA LYS A 158 -50.12 -9.63 -12.23
C LYS A 158 -49.45 -8.50 -11.46
N PHE A 159 -48.43 -8.83 -10.68
CA PHE A 159 -47.69 -7.88 -9.85
C PHE A 159 -47.05 -6.79 -10.71
N GLU A 160 -46.39 -7.19 -11.80
CA GLU A 160 -45.60 -6.30 -12.66
C GLU A 160 -46.49 -5.28 -13.39
N ASP A 161 -47.70 -5.68 -13.77
CA ASP A 161 -48.67 -4.80 -14.43
C ASP A 161 -49.18 -3.74 -13.44
N LEU A 162 -49.49 -4.16 -12.21
CA LEU A 162 -49.88 -3.22 -11.14
C LEU A 162 -48.72 -2.31 -10.73
N ALA A 163 -47.49 -2.81 -10.69
CA ALA A 163 -46.31 -2.01 -10.40
C ALA A 163 -46.10 -0.92 -11.46
N LYS A 164 -46.18 -1.27 -12.76
CA LYS A 164 -46.10 -0.30 -13.87
C LYS A 164 -47.18 0.76 -13.82
N GLN A 165 -48.38 0.39 -13.38
CA GLN A 165 -49.53 1.28 -13.36
C GLN A 165 -49.58 2.19 -12.13
N TYR A 166 -49.23 1.66 -10.95
CA TYR A 166 -49.50 2.32 -9.67
C TYR A 166 -48.24 2.71 -8.88
N SER A 167 -47.08 2.08 -9.13
CA SER A 167 -45.88 2.35 -8.35
C SER A 167 -45.39 3.79 -8.57
N LYS A 168 -45.11 4.47 -7.46
CA LYS A 168 -44.52 5.80 -7.40
C LYS A 168 -43.00 5.76 -7.37
N ASP A 169 -42.39 4.58 -7.26
CA ASP A 169 -40.94 4.47 -7.31
C ASP A 169 -40.43 4.75 -8.73
N PRO A 170 -39.72 5.87 -8.96
CA PRO A 170 -39.21 6.21 -10.28
C PRO A 170 -38.14 5.23 -10.76
N GLY A 171 -37.45 4.52 -9.85
CA GLY A 171 -36.36 3.59 -10.16
C GLY A 171 -36.86 2.26 -10.74
N SER A 172 -37.91 1.70 -10.15
CA SER A 172 -38.39 0.35 -10.50
C SER A 172 -39.79 0.30 -11.10
N GLY A 173 -40.64 1.32 -10.88
CA GLY A 173 -42.07 1.26 -11.23
C GLY A 173 -42.31 0.92 -12.70
N LYS A 174 -41.63 1.62 -13.62
CA LYS A 174 -41.72 1.37 -15.08
C LYS A 174 -41.25 -0.04 -15.49
N ASN A 175 -40.41 -0.66 -14.68
CA ASN A 175 -39.84 -1.99 -14.90
C ASN A 175 -40.60 -3.08 -14.14
N GLY A 176 -41.85 -2.82 -13.72
CA GLY A 176 -42.64 -3.82 -13.00
C GLY A 176 -42.23 -3.98 -11.53
N GLY A 177 -41.64 -2.94 -10.94
CA GLY A 177 -41.22 -2.93 -9.54
C GLY A 177 -39.90 -3.63 -9.29
N ASP A 178 -39.20 -4.08 -10.33
CA ASP A 178 -37.94 -4.83 -10.24
C ASP A 178 -36.79 -3.99 -9.66
N LEU A 179 -36.18 -4.49 -8.59
CA LEU A 179 -35.05 -3.88 -7.88
C LEU A 179 -33.71 -4.58 -8.17
N ASP A 180 -33.70 -5.61 -9.02
CA ASP A 180 -32.54 -6.47 -9.33
C ASP A 180 -31.97 -7.17 -8.06
N TRP A 181 -30.89 -7.93 -8.24
CA TRP A 181 -30.14 -8.56 -7.17
C TRP A 181 -29.47 -7.52 -6.29
N SER A 182 -29.81 -7.57 -5.00
CA SER A 182 -29.36 -6.59 -4.04
C SER A 182 -29.20 -7.21 -2.66
N ASP A 183 -28.19 -6.74 -1.94
CA ASP A 183 -28.05 -7.01 -0.52
C ASP A 183 -29.17 -6.30 0.25
N PRO A 184 -29.94 -6.99 1.12
CA PRO A 184 -30.94 -6.35 1.96
C PRO A 184 -30.43 -5.15 2.76
N LYS A 185 -29.14 -5.10 3.08
CA LYS A 185 -28.50 -3.96 3.76
C LYS A 185 -28.47 -2.68 2.94
N ALA A 186 -28.70 -2.75 1.63
CA ALA A 186 -28.85 -1.59 0.77
C ALA A 186 -30.20 -0.88 0.96
N TYR A 187 -31.17 -1.54 1.61
CA TYR A 187 -32.49 -0.99 1.89
C TYR A 187 -32.61 -0.46 3.31
N VAL A 188 -33.67 0.33 3.54
CA VAL A 188 -34.04 0.74 4.90
C VAL A 188 -34.37 -0.50 5.76
N PRO A 189 -34.07 -0.47 7.07
CA PRO A 189 -34.14 -1.67 7.92
C PRO A 189 -35.48 -2.40 7.90
N GLU A 190 -36.58 -1.67 7.82
CA GLU A 190 -37.94 -2.21 7.83
C GLU A 190 -38.22 -3.03 6.56
N PHE A 191 -37.80 -2.52 5.40
CA PHE A 191 -37.93 -3.20 4.11
C PHE A 191 -37.07 -4.46 4.08
N ALA A 192 -35.82 -4.36 4.53
CA ALA A 192 -34.91 -5.49 4.62
C ALA A 192 -35.48 -6.61 5.53
N ALA A 193 -36.04 -6.23 6.68
CA ALA A 193 -36.62 -7.17 7.63
C ALA A 193 -37.89 -7.85 7.10
N ALA A 194 -38.71 -7.15 6.30
CA ALA A 194 -39.86 -7.75 5.61
C ALA A 194 -39.40 -8.72 4.52
N ALA A 195 -38.48 -8.29 3.65
CA ALA A 195 -37.96 -9.11 2.55
C ALA A 195 -37.29 -10.40 3.04
N GLN A 196 -36.54 -10.34 4.14
CA GLN A 196 -35.86 -11.50 4.72
C GLN A 196 -36.80 -12.57 5.29
N LYS A 197 -38.06 -12.22 5.61
CA LYS A 197 -39.08 -13.17 6.07
C LYS A 197 -39.78 -13.89 4.92
N LEU A 198 -39.66 -13.40 3.69
CA LEU A 198 -40.32 -13.97 2.52
C LEU A 198 -39.53 -15.17 1.97
N GLN A 199 -40.27 -16.17 1.53
CA GLN A 199 -39.75 -17.25 0.68
C GLN A 199 -39.86 -16.86 -0.80
N LYS A 200 -39.12 -17.57 -1.66
CA LYS A 200 -39.16 -17.32 -3.11
C LYS A 200 -40.60 -17.42 -3.63
N GLY A 201 -41.06 -16.37 -4.29
CA GLY A 201 -42.42 -16.28 -4.86
C GLY A 201 -43.50 -15.80 -3.87
N GLN A 202 -43.13 -15.44 -2.64
CA GLN A 202 -44.05 -14.80 -1.69
C GLN A 202 -44.02 -13.27 -1.84
N MET A 203 -45.09 -12.64 -1.34
CA MET A 203 -45.22 -11.19 -1.15
C MET A 203 -45.63 -10.92 0.31
N THR A 204 -45.48 -9.68 0.77
CA THR A 204 -46.02 -9.29 2.07
C THR A 204 -47.56 -9.29 2.04
N ASP A 205 -48.18 -9.72 3.14
CA ASP A 205 -49.63 -9.74 3.29
C ASP A 205 -50.21 -8.40 3.76
N GLU A 206 -49.35 -7.55 4.32
CA GLU A 206 -49.65 -6.23 4.84
C GLU A 206 -48.69 -5.20 4.24
N PRO A 207 -49.10 -3.91 4.13
CA PRO A 207 -48.26 -2.82 3.63
C PRO A 207 -46.97 -2.60 4.43
#